data_AF-A0A1V5Y5E6-F1
#
_entry.id   AF-A0A1V5Y5E6-F1
#
_cell.length_a   1.000
_cell.length_b   1.000
_cell.length_c   1.000
_cell.angle_alpha   90.00
_cell.angle_beta   90.00
_cell.angle_gamma   90.00
#
_symmetry.space_group_name_H-M   'P 1'
#
loop_
_entity.id
_entity.type
_entity.pdbx_description
1 polymer ?
#
loop_
_entity_poly.entity_id
_entity_poly.type
_entity_poly.pdbx_seq_one_letter_code
_entity_poly.pdbx_strand_id
1 'polypeptide(L)'
;MRNPFCIKIVFVLALLMLFSFGFAQTESDKPTPKIFSTWNGFMEPDRCASAWAIKKFAEKDAVFKIYPVQTTAMDGVSFDVPLPGIYARQRNKTIMEAILSHHKVEDAAAWRVASIIRDIELNRWDSRATPEAAGVEAVINGLNKISRDEMDCLEKSMLIFDALYASFQKEEKPVSAEKSKR
;
A
#
# COMPACT_ATOMS: atom_id res chain seq x y z
N MET A 1 60.62 -1.92 -33.66
CA MET A 1 59.39 -2.49 -34.27
C MET A 1 58.39 -2.78 -33.15
N ARG A 2 57.37 -1.94 -33.01
CA ARG A 2 56.41 -1.98 -31.88
C ARG A 2 55.17 -2.76 -32.35
N ASN A 3 54.91 -3.92 -31.77
CA ASN A 3 53.95 -4.90 -32.29
C ASN A 3 52.50 -4.41 -32.07
N PRO A 4 51.72 -4.10 -33.13
CA PRO A 4 50.43 -3.40 -33.00
C PRO A 4 49.34 -4.25 -32.31
N PHE A 5 49.56 -5.56 -32.16
CA PHE A 5 48.67 -6.46 -31.42
C PHE A 5 48.76 -6.29 -29.91
N CYS A 6 49.93 -5.93 -29.37
CA CYS A 6 50.15 -5.83 -27.92
C CYS A 6 49.40 -4.63 -27.32
N ILE A 7 49.28 -3.53 -28.06
CA ILE A 7 48.56 -2.32 -27.64
C ILE A 7 47.05 -2.56 -27.62
N LYS A 8 46.49 -3.30 -28.58
CA LYS A 8 45.05 -3.61 -28.64
C LYS A 8 44.58 -4.51 -27.50
N ILE A 9 45.38 -5.50 -27.10
CA ILE A 9 45.04 -6.41 -26.00
C ILE A 9 45.06 -5.68 -24.65
N VAL A 10 46.05 -4.80 -24.43
CA VAL A 10 46.13 -3.99 -23.21
C VAL A 10 44.93 -3.01 -23.11
N PHE A 11 44.50 -2.42 -24.23
CA PHE A 11 43.32 -1.54 -24.25
C PHE A 11 42.00 -2.29 -24.02
N VAL A 12 41.83 -3.50 -24.57
CA VAL A 12 40.61 -4.31 -24.36
C VAL A 12 40.51 -4.80 -22.91
N LEU A 13 41.64 -5.20 -22.30
CA LEU A 13 41.67 -5.60 -20.88
C LEU A 13 41.47 -4.40 -19.94
N ALA A 14 41.99 -3.21 -20.28
CA ALA A 14 41.75 -1.99 -19.51
C ALA A 14 40.28 -1.53 -19.59
N LEU A 15 39.61 -1.69 -20.74
CA LEU A 15 38.18 -1.39 -20.89
C LEU A 15 37.29 -2.38 -20.12
N LEU A 16 37.67 -3.65 -20.04
CA LEU A 16 36.94 -4.67 -19.27
C LEU A 16 37.07 -4.44 -17.75
N MET A 17 38.23 -4.00 -17.27
CA MET A 17 38.40 -3.64 -15.84
C MET A 17 37.64 -2.36 -15.44
N LEU A 18 37.46 -1.41 -16.36
CA LEU A 18 36.65 -0.21 -16.11
C LEU A 18 35.13 -0.51 -16.07
N PHE A 19 34.70 -1.63 -16.67
CA PHE A 19 33.29 -2.06 -16.63
C PHE A 19 32.91 -2.74 -15.30
N SER A 20 33.88 -3.31 -14.58
CA SER A 20 33.64 -3.99 -13.29
C SER A 20 33.55 -3.05 -12.09
N PHE A 21 33.92 -1.77 -12.24
CA PHE A 21 33.87 -0.78 -11.15
C PHE A 21 32.60 0.07 -11.12
N GLY A 22 31.71 -0.06 -12.12
CA GLY A 22 30.56 0.82 -12.31
C GLY A 22 29.23 0.42 -11.64
N PHE A 23 29.14 -0.77 -11.06
CA PHE A 23 27.89 -1.26 -10.42
C PHE A 23 28.16 -1.91 -9.06
N ALA A 24 28.89 -1.22 -8.20
CA ALA A 24 28.74 -1.41 -6.76
C ALA A 24 27.81 -0.30 -6.24
N GLN A 25 26.53 -0.34 -6.66
CA GLN A 25 25.51 0.44 -5.96
C GLN A 25 25.43 -0.14 -4.55
N THR A 26 25.87 0.64 -3.58
CA THR A 26 25.74 0.33 -2.16
C THR A 26 24.26 0.14 -1.86
N GLU A 27 23.86 -1.09 -1.58
CA GLU A 27 22.51 -1.45 -1.11
C GLU A 27 22.15 -0.78 0.25
N SER A 28 23.14 -0.12 0.84
CA SER A 28 23.16 0.56 2.13
C SER A 28 22.31 1.84 2.24
N ASP A 29 21.72 2.36 1.16
CA ASP A 29 21.06 3.68 1.17
C ASP A 29 19.52 3.61 1.09
N LYS A 30 18.93 2.41 1.21
CA LYS A 30 17.47 2.29 1.33
C LYS A 30 17.04 2.77 2.73
N PRO A 31 16.15 3.77 2.85
CA PRO A 31 15.64 4.20 4.14
C PRO A 31 14.99 3.03 4.87
N THR A 32 15.24 2.93 6.18
CA THR A 32 14.64 1.88 7.01
C THR A 32 13.11 1.96 6.90
N PRO A 33 12.43 0.84 6.59
CA PRO A 33 10.98 0.82 6.49
C PRO A 33 10.30 1.36 7.74
N LYS A 34 9.34 2.27 7.57
CA LYS A 34 8.57 2.81 8.70
C LYS A 34 7.57 1.77 9.21
N ILE A 35 7.55 1.59 10.52
CA ILE A 35 6.66 0.64 11.20
C ILE A 35 5.30 1.28 11.47
N PHE A 36 4.25 0.52 11.21
CA PHE A 36 2.87 0.83 11.59
C PHE A 36 2.29 -0.30 12.43
N SER A 37 1.63 0.05 13.52
CA SER A 37 1.23 -0.93 14.53
C SER A 37 -0.26 -0.87 14.84
N THR A 38 -0.86 -2.04 15.08
CA THR A 38 -2.26 -2.18 15.47
C THR A 38 -2.41 -3.34 16.46
N TRP A 39 -3.63 -3.55 16.96
CA TRP A 39 -3.94 -4.65 17.86
C TRP A 39 -4.43 -5.90 17.13
N ASN A 40 -4.26 -7.04 17.78
CA ASN A 40 -4.76 -8.33 17.34
C ASN A 40 -6.28 -8.46 17.52
N GLY A 41 -6.83 -9.57 17.05
CA GLY A 41 -8.28 -9.82 17.00
C GLY A 41 -8.83 -9.71 15.58
N PHE A 42 -10.16 -9.63 15.48
CA PHE A 42 -10.84 -9.63 14.18
C PHE A 42 -10.35 -8.49 13.28
N MET A 43 -9.97 -8.82 12.05
CA MET A 43 -9.53 -7.86 11.04
C MET A 43 -10.76 -7.20 10.40
N GLU A 44 -11.13 -6.04 10.94
CA GLU A 44 -12.23 -5.22 10.44
C GLU A 44 -11.89 -4.66 9.04
N PRO A 45 -12.89 -4.50 8.14
CA PRO A 45 -12.69 -3.91 6.82
C PRO A 45 -11.95 -2.56 6.85
N ASP A 46 -12.24 -1.68 7.80
CA ASP A 46 -11.50 -0.41 7.93
C ASP A 46 -10.04 -0.58 8.31
N ARG A 47 -9.70 -1.53 9.20
CA ARG A 47 -8.30 -1.82 9.54
C ARG A 47 -7.52 -2.30 8.31
N CYS A 48 -8.12 -3.20 7.53
CA CYS A 48 -7.53 -3.72 6.31
C CYS A 48 -7.36 -2.63 5.24
N ALA A 49 -8.41 -1.84 5.00
CA ALA A 49 -8.36 -0.72 4.04
C ALA A 49 -7.35 0.35 4.45
N SER A 50 -7.24 0.63 5.75
CA SER A 50 -6.28 1.58 6.31
C SER A 50 -4.83 1.15 6.08
N ALA A 51 -4.52 -0.12 6.32
CA ALA A 51 -3.20 -0.66 6.04
C ALA A 51 -2.87 -0.58 4.54
N TRP A 52 -3.84 -0.90 3.67
CA TRP A 52 -3.69 -0.72 2.22
C TRP A 52 -3.44 0.74 1.85
N ALA A 53 -4.20 1.69 2.40
CA ALA A 53 -4.05 3.11 2.11
C ALA A 53 -2.73 3.69 2.64
N ILE A 54 -2.25 3.22 3.79
CA ILE A 54 -0.90 3.54 4.28
C ILE A 54 0.12 3.15 3.22
N LYS A 55 0.09 1.90 2.74
CA LYS A 55 1.01 1.46 1.68
C LYS A 55 0.86 2.23 0.37
N LYS A 56 -0.36 2.56 -0.01
CA LYS A 56 -0.63 3.15 -1.32
C LYS A 56 -0.33 4.65 -1.39
N PHE A 57 -0.64 5.38 -0.33
CA PHE A 57 -0.68 6.85 -0.35
C PHE A 57 0.21 7.52 0.70
N ALA A 58 0.69 6.79 1.72
CA ALA A 58 1.49 7.36 2.81
C ALA A 58 2.95 6.91 2.78
N GLU A 59 3.17 5.60 2.74
CA GLU A 59 4.47 4.96 2.93
C GLU A 59 4.51 3.62 2.17
N LYS A 60 5.12 3.63 0.99
CA LYS A 60 5.15 2.48 0.06
C LYS A 60 5.73 1.22 0.70
N ASP A 61 6.77 1.40 1.50
CA ASP A 61 7.52 0.31 2.11
C ASP A 61 7.09 0.05 3.56
N ALA A 62 5.88 0.48 3.96
CA ALA A 62 5.36 0.30 5.31
C ALA A 62 5.41 -1.17 5.77
N VAL A 63 5.89 -1.37 7.01
CA VAL A 63 5.91 -2.66 7.69
C VAL A 63 4.88 -2.66 8.80
N PHE A 64 4.02 -3.67 8.83
CA PHE A 64 2.97 -3.78 9.85
C PHE A 64 3.39 -4.69 11.00
N LYS A 65 3.06 -4.30 12.22
CA LYS A 65 3.17 -5.12 13.42
C LYS A 65 1.83 -5.21 14.14
N ILE A 66 1.52 -6.39 14.65
CA ILE A 66 0.30 -6.65 15.42
C ILE A 66 0.69 -6.97 16.86
N TYR A 67 0.05 -6.30 17.81
CA TYR A 67 0.28 -6.45 19.24
C TYR A 67 -0.97 -6.96 19.94
N PRO A 68 -0.85 -7.56 21.14
CA PRO A 68 -2.01 -7.87 21.96
C PRO A 68 -2.89 -6.64 22.23
N VAL A 69 -4.20 -6.82 22.26
CA VAL A 69 -5.17 -5.77 22.68
C VAL A 69 -4.70 -5.14 24.00
N GLN A 70 -4.87 -3.82 24.12
CA GLN A 70 -4.44 -3.01 25.27
C GLN A 70 -2.93 -2.76 25.40
N THR A 71 -2.11 -3.22 24.45
CA THR A 71 -0.69 -2.82 24.40
C THR A 71 -0.59 -1.33 24.09
N THR A 72 -0.01 -0.56 25.01
CA THR A 72 0.14 0.91 24.88
C THR A 72 1.49 1.32 24.32
N ALA A 73 2.54 0.53 24.57
CA ALA A 73 3.88 0.72 24.03
C ALA A 73 4.09 -0.18 22.81
N MET A 74 3.95 0.39 21.62
CA MET A 74 4.14 -0.30 20.34
C MET A 74 5.17 0.46 19.51
N ASP A 75 5.94 -0.26 18.70
CA ASP A 75 6.86 0.36 17.76
C ASP A 75 6.10 1.15 16.68
N GLY A 76 6.67 2.26 16.23
CA GLY A 76 6.17 2.97 15.06
C GLY A 76 4.84 3.71 15.26
N VAL A 77 4.10 3.92 14.16
CA VAL A 77 2.86 4.70 14.17
C VAL A 77 1.66 3.79 14.40
N SER A 78 0.92 4.03 15.48
CA SER A 78 -0.31 3.28 15.75
C SER A 78 -1.45 3.69 14.82
N PHE A 79 -2.25 2.72 14.35
CA PHE A 79 -3.48 2.95 13.60
C PHE A 79 -4.57 1.96 14.04
N ASP A 80 -5.82 2.39 13.91
CA ASP A 80 -7.01 1.61 14.31
C ASP A 80 -6.96 1.06 15.75
N VAL A 81 -6.48 1.88 16.68
CA VAL A 81 -6.45 1.59 18.12
C VAL A 81 -6.90 2.82 18.90
N PRO A 82 -7.44 2.67 20.13
CA PRO A 82 -7.84 3.78 20.98
C PRO A 82 -6.63 4.43 21.70
N LEU A 83 -5.56 4.70 20.95
CA LEU A 83 -4.38 5.43 21.43
C LEU A 83 -4.28 6.78 20.70
N PRO A 84 -3.77 7.83 21.36
CA PRO A 84 -3.52 9.10 20.69
C PRO A 84 -2.53 8.94 19.53
N GLY A 85 -2.80 9.59 18.40
CA GLY A 85 -1.94 9.51 17.21
C GLY A 85 -2.58 10.12 15.97
N ILE A 86 -1.81 10.20 14.89
CA ILE A 86 -2.28 10.78 13.61
C ILE A 86 -3.41 9.96 12.97
N TYR A 87 -3.50 8.67 13.28
CA TYR A 87 -4.54 7.74 12.80
C TYR A 87 -5.38 7.19 13.96
N ALA A 88 -5.58 8.00 15.00
CA ALA A 88 -6.49 7.65 16.09
C ALA A 88 -7.95 7.59 15.61
N ARG A 89 -8.74 6.69 16.19
CA ARG A 89 -10.18 6.57 15.91
C ARG A 89 -10.90 7.89 16.18
N GLN A 90 -11.74 8.29 15.23
CA GLN A 90 -12.62 9.46 15.34
C GLN A 90 -14.08 9.02 15.29
N ARG A 91 -14.97 9.71 16.01
CA ARG A 91 -16.36 9.25 16.20
C ARG A 91 -17.16 9.13 14.89
N ASN A 92 -16.92 10.00 13.91
CA ASN A 92 -17.74 10.11 12.69
C ASN A 92 -16.95 9.84 11.41
N LYS A 93 -15.76 9.24 11.54
CA LYS A 93 -14.82 9.08 10.45
C LYS A 93 -14.05 7.78 10.61
N THR A 94 -13.98 7.01 9.53
CA THR A 94 -13.15 5.80 9.44
C THR A 94 -11.67 6.17 9.46
N ILE A 95 -10.82 5.22 9.85
CA ILE A 95 -9.37 5.39 9.81
C ILE A 95 -8.91 5.57 8.36
N MET A 96 -9.53 4.85 7.42
CA MET A 96 -9.31 5.00 5.98
C MET A 96 -9.50 6.45 5.53
N GLU A 97 -10.65 7.06 5.84
CA GLU A 97 -10.90 8.48 5.53
C GLU A 97 -9.88 9.40 6.24
N ALA A 98 -9.46 9.07 7.46
CA ALA A 98 -8.48 9.87 8.21
C ALA A 98 -7.11 9.88 7.51
N ILE A 99 -6.65 8.73 7.03
CA ILE A 99 -5.41 8.57 6.27
C ILE A 99 -5.48 9.39 4.98
N LEU A 100 -6.54 9.23 4.17
CA LEU A 100 -6.67 9.95 2.90
C LEU A 100 -6.65 11.47 3.11
N SER A 101 -7.38 11.98 4.10
CA SER A 101 -7.37 13.42 4.40
C SER A 101 -6.03 13.91 4.92
N HIS A 102 -5.36 13.15 5.79
CA HIS A 102 -4.07 13.54 6.36
C HIS A 102 -3.02 13.73 5.26
N HIS A 103 -3.02 12.84 4.27
CA HIS A 103 -2.10 12.86 3.12
C HIS A 103 -2.61 13.68 1.94
N LYS A 104 -3.74 14.40 2.08
CA LYS A 104 -4.34 15.23 1.03
C LYS A 104 -4.52 14.48 -0.29
N VAL A 105 -4.96 13.23 -0.21
CA VAL A 105 -5.23 12.41 -1.40
C VAL A 105 -6.47 12.96 -2.10
N GLU A 106 -6.33 13.31 -3.39
CA GLU A 106 -7.44 13.84 -4.22
C GLU A 106 -8.02 12.79 -5.19
N ASP A 107 -7.47 11.58 -5.19
CA ASP A 107 -7.89 10.50 -6.10
C ASP A 107 -9.33 10.04 -5.80
N ALA A 108 -10.23 10.24 -6.77
CA ALA A 108 -11.64 9.90 -6.66
C ALA A 108 -11.89 8.39 -6.46
N ALA A 109 -11.05 7.51 -7.04
CA ALA A 109 -11.15 6.07 -6.85
C ALA A 109 -10.79 5.68 -5.40
N ALA A 110 -9.80 6.33 -4.80
CA ALA A 110 -9.44 6.12 -3.40
C ALA A 110 -10.59 6.53 -2.46
N TRP A 111 -11.21 7.68 -2.73
CA TRP A 111 -12.37 8.16 -1.98
C TRP A 111 -13.62 7.30 -2.19
N ARG A 112 -13.77 6.67 -3.36
CA ARG A 112 -14.83 5.68 -3.59
C ARG A 112 -14.64 4.46 -2.70
N VAL A 113 -13.42 3.93 -2.56
CA VAL A 113 -13.12 2.86 -1.60
C VAL A 113 -13.44 3.30 -0.17
N ALA A 114 -13.03 4.51 0.22
CA ALA A 114 -13.34 5.05 1.55
C ALA A 114 -14.85 5.15 1.84
N SER A 115 -15.66 5.51 0.83
CA SER A 115 -17.13 5.53 0.98
C SER A 115 -17.73 4.15 1.25
N ILE A 116 -17.17 3.09 0.67
CA ILE A 116 -17.61 1.71 0.89
C ILE A 116 -17.26 1.27 2.31
N ILE A 117 -16.04 1.58 2.78
CA ILE A 117 -15.60 1.28 4.15
C ILE A 117 -16.46 2.02 5.17
N ARG A 118 -16.77 3.29 4.92
CA ARG A 118 -17.69 4.09 5.74
C ARG A 118 -19.04 3.41 5.89
N ASP A 119 -19.61 2.90 4.80
CA ASP A 119 -20.90 2.21 4.84
C ASP A 119 -20.86 0.94 5.68
N ILE A 120 -19.73 0.22 5.68
CA ILE A 120 -19.56 -1.01 6.47
C ILE A 120 -19.44 -0.69 7.97
N GLU A 121 -18.61 0.30 8.33
CA GLU A 121 -18.30 0.59 9.72
C GLU A 121 -19.35 1.47 10.42
N LEU A 122 -19.84 2.51 9.74
CA LEU A 122 -20.67 3.55 10.36
C LEU A 122 -22.16 3.42 10.02
N ASN A 123 -22.52 2.87 8.85
CA ASN A 123 -23.90 2.78 8.39
C ASN A 123 -24.48 1.36 8.46
N ARG A 124 -23.98 0.52 9.38
CA ARG A 124 -24.41 -0.89 9.52
C ARG A 124 -25.93 -1.08 9.68
N TRP A 125 -26.61 -0.09 10.24
CA TRP A 125 -28.05 -0.12 10.56
C TRP A 125 -28.91 0.75 9.63
N ASP A 126 -28.30 1.47 8.69
CA ASP A 126 -28.99 2.31 7.70
C ASP A 126 -28.95 1.64 6.32
N SER A 127 -29.70 2.18 5.37
CA SER A 127 -29.56 1.84 3.96
C SER A 127 -28.14 2.14 3.48
N ARG A 128 -27.37 1.10 3.16
CA ARG A 128 -26.03 1.24 2.58
C ARG A 128 -26.15 1.95 1.24
N ALA A 129 -25.43 3.06 1.07
CA ALA A 129 -25.43 3.84 -0.16
C ALA A 129 -24.60 3.17 -1.27
N THR A 130 -23.68 2.29 -0.90
CA THR A 130 -22.73 1.65 -1.80
C THR A 130 -23.09 0.17 -2.02
N PRO A 131 -23.32 -0.27 -3.27
CA PRO A 131 -23.71 -1.65 -3.55
C PRO A 131 -22.59 -2.67 -3.25
N GLU A 132 -21.34 -2.26 -3.24
CA GLU A 132 -20.17 -3.11 -3.03
C GLU A 132 -19.95 -3.47 -1.55
N ALA A 133 -20.50 -2.70 -0.60
CA ALA A 133 -20.21 -2.83 0.83
C ALA A 133 -20.50 -4.24 1.38
N ALA A 134 -21.64 -4.84 1.03
CA ALA A 134 -21.96 -6.20 1.46
C ALA A 134 -20.96 -7.24 0.93
N GLY A 135 -20.49 -7.07 -0.31
CA GLY A 135 -19.51 -7.95 -0.92
C GLY A 135 -18.13 -7.82 -0.25
N VAL A 136 -17.67 -6.59 -0.02
CA VAL A 136 -16.39 -6.33 0.66
C VAL A 136 -16.41 -6.89 2.08
N GLU A 137 -17.47 -6.62 2.84
CA GLU A 137 -17.63 -7.17 4.20
C GLU A 137 -17.61 -8.70 4.19
N ALA A 138 -18.34 -9.35 3.28
CA ALA A 138 -18.36 -10.81 3.16
C ALA A 138 -16.98 -11.38 2.82
N VAL A 139 -16.22 -10.74 1.92
CA VAL A 139 -14.88 -11.17 1.52
C VAL A 139 -13.90 -11.04 2.69
N ILE A 140 -13.87 -9.91 3.39
CA ILE A 140 -12.98 -9.71 4.55
C ILE A 140 -13.34 -10.68 5.69
N ASN A 141 -14.64 -10.92 5.94
CA ASN A 141 -15.09 -11.93 6.90
C ASN A 141 -14.63 -13.34 6.49
N GLY A 142 -14.64 -13.64 5.19
CA GLY A 142 -14.08 -14.88 4.64
C GLY A 142 -12.57 -14.98 4.84
N LEU A 143 -11.82 -13.90 4.59
CA LEU A 143 -10.37 -13.85 4.80
C LEU A 143 -10.00 -14.13 6.25
N ASN A 144 -10.72 -13.56 7.21
CA ASN A 144 -10.51 -13.85 8.64
C ASN A 144 -10.66 -15.35 8.95
N LYS A 145 -11.53 -16.09 8.25
CA LYS A 145 -11.76 -17.53 8.49
C LYS A 145 -10.70 -18.43 7.86
N ILE A 146 -10.10 -18.01 6.75
CA ILE A 146 -9.15 -18.84 5.98
C ILE A 146 -7.68 -18.45 6.20
N SER A 147 -7.44 -17.33 6.87
CA SER A 147 -6.08 -16.86 7.15
C SER A 147 -5.51 -17.57 8.38
N ARG A 148 -4.19 -17.76 8.37
CA ARG A 148 -3.49 -18.43 9.48
C ARG A 148 -3.50 -17.59 10.76
N ASP A 149 -3.37 -16.29 10.57
CA ASP A 149 -3.31 -15.28 11.62
C ASP A 149 -3.78 -13.93 11.06
N GLU A 150 -3.80 -12.93 11.92
CA GLU A 150 -4.21 -11.57 11.58
C GLU A 150 -3.29 -10.89 10.56
N MET A 151 -1.99 -11.18 10.57
CA MET A 151 -1.04 -10.61 9.60
C MET A 151 -1.30 -11.18 8.20
N ASP A 152 -1.49 -12.49 8.08
CA ASP A 152 -1.83 -13.17 6.83
C ASP A 152 -3.17 -12.65 6.26
N CYS A 153 -4.16 -12.39 7.13
CA CYS A 153 -5.42 -11.76 6.72
C CYS A 153 -5.19 -10.34 6.18
N LEU A 154 -4.39 -9.54 6.88
CA LEU A 154 -4.06 -8.18 6.49
C LEU A 154 -3.34 -8.15 5.14
N GLU A 155 -2.34 -9.01 4.93
CA GLU A 155 -1.58 -9.12 3.68
C GLU A 155 -2.48 -9.53 2.50
N LYS A 156 -3.33 -10.54 2.67
CA LYS A 156 -4.28 -10.96 1.63
C LYS A 156 -5.27 -9.86 1.26
N SER A 157 -5.72 -9.08 2.25
CA SER A 157 -6.66 -7.97 2.02
C SER A 157 -6.10 -6.89 1.09
N MET A 158 -4.78 -6.73 1.01
CA MET A 158 -4.12 -5.73 0.17
C MET A 158 -4.50 -5.90 -1.31
N LEU A 159 -4.50 -7.14 -1.79
CA LEU A 159 -4.86 -7.44 -3.18
C LEU A 159 -6.34 -7.14 -3.46
N ILE A 160 -7.21 -7.40 -2.48
CA ILE A 160 -8.65 -7.10 -2.59
C ILE A 160 -8.86 -5.60 -2.76
N PHE A 161 -8.19 -4.77 -1.95
CA PHE A 161 -8.30 -3.33 -2.05
C PHE A 161 -7.63 -2.75 -3.28
N ASP A 162 -6.51 -3.32 -3.75
CA ASP A 162 -5.92 -2.94 -5.04
C ASP A 162 -6.88 -3.22 -6.20
N ALA A 163 -7.51 -4.41 -6.23
CA ALA A 163 -8.47 -4.76 -7.27
C ALA A 163 -9.73 -3.88 -7.23
N LEU A 164 -10.27 -3.63 -6.03
CA LEU A 164 -11.43 -2.76 -5.83
C LEU A 164 -11.11 -1.33 -6.27
N TYR A 165 -9.97 -0.80 -5.84
CA TYR A 165 -9.50 0.52 -6.26
C TYR A 165 -9.35 0.64 -7.78
N ALA A 166 -8.68 -0.34 -8.42
CA ALA A 166 -8.50 -0.36 -9.87
C ALA A 166 -9.85 -0.36 -10.61
N SER A 167 -10.88 -1.01 -10.07
CA SER A 167 -12.22 -1.04 -10.68
C SER A 167 -12.90 0.34 -10.75
N PHE A 168 -12.46 1.30 -9.93
CA PHE A 168 -12.95 2.68 -9.94
C PHE A 168 -12.04 3.65 -10.69
N GLN A 169 -10.86 3.21 -11.15
CA GLN A 169 -10.02 4.03 -11.98
C GLN A 169 -10.62 4.12 -13.39
N LYS A 170 -10.57 5.31 -13.99
CA LYS A 170 -10.99 5.49 -15.38
C LYS A 170 -10.00 4.75 -16.28
N GLU A 171 -10.51 4.00 -17.26
CA GLU A 171 -9.68 3.49 -18.33
C GLU A 171 -9.06 4.68 -19.09
N GLU A 172 -7.73 4.78 -19.10
CA GLU A 172 -7.05 5.62 -20.07
C GLU A 172 -7.27 4.99 -21.44
N LYS A 173 -8.15 5.58 -22.25
CA LYS A 173 -8.24 5.19 -23.66
C LYS A 173 -6.87 5.42 -24.29
N PRO A 174 -6.25 4.41 -24.95
CA PRO A 174 -5.01 4.63 -25.65
C PRO A 174 -5.24 5.74 -26.67
N VAL A 175 -4.41 6.78 -26.64
CA VAL A 175 -4.45 7.87 -27.60
C VAL A 175 -4.28 7.26 -28.97
N SER A 176 -5.38 7.11 -29.70
CA SER A 176 -5.37 6.68 -31.09
C SER A 176 -4.49 7.65 -31.85
N ALA A 177 -3.42 7.13 -32.44
CA ALA A 177 -2.54 7.87 -33.35
C ALA A 177 -3.35 8.37 -34.55
N GLU A 178 -4.02 9.51 -34.42
CA GLU A 178 -4.82 10.09 -35.47
C GLU A 178 -3.97 11.02 -36.34
N LYS A 179 -3.42 10.41 -37.40
CA LYS A 179 -3.30 10.94 -38.76
C LYS A 179 -2.55 12.28 -38.94
N SER A 180 -1.22 12.18 -38.99
CA SER A 180 -0.44 12.98 -39.95
C SER A 180 -0.65 12.42 -41.35
N LYS A 181 -1.71 12.87 -42.02
CA LYS A 181 -1.87 12.85 -43.48
C LYS A 181 -3.12 13.65 -43.84
N ARG A 182 -2.94 14.95 -44.05
CA ARG A 182 -3.49 15.73 -45.16
C ARG A 182 -2.91 17.14 -45.14
#